data_AF-A0AAD6AIL9-F1
#
_entry.id   AF-A0AAD6AIL9-F1
#
_cell.length_a   1.000
_cell.length_b   1.000
_cell.length_c   1.000
_cell.angle_alpha   90.00
_cell.angle_beta   90.00
_cell.angle_gamma   90.00
#
_symmetry.space_group_name_H-M   'P 1'
#
loop_
_entity.id
_entity.type
_entity.pdbx_description
1 polymer ?
#
loop_
_entity_poly.entity_id
_entity_poly.type
_entity_poly.pdbx_seq_one_letter_code
_entity_poly.pdbx_strand_id
1 'polypeptide(L)'
;MVLSLIQLIMGALRPAPDSPRRIIFNWMHLVTGTAGQVLAVACVFLGVSQQALLLPSPSSPAVLAAWLLWTLLAHLLLHIHSCTLRREGSDREHICSAQSWRQQPEEKSNIKKIVFVVFLLGNTAFLVAFITTIASV
;
A
#
# COMPACT_ATOMS: atom_id res chain seq x y z
N MET A 1 4.42 -6.20 13.23
CA MET A 1 3.15 -5.75 13.86
C MET A 1 3.25 -4.36 14.49
N VAL A 2 4.21 -4.10 15.39
CA VAL A 2 4.30 -2.79 16.10
C VAL A 2 4.32 -1.59 15.15
N LEU A 3 5.15 -1.61 14.10
CA LEU A 3 5.22 -0.52 13.12
C LEU A 3 3.88 -0.26 12.41
N SER A 4 3.10 -1.30 12.15
CA SER A 4 1.77 -1.19 11.54
C SER A 4 0.77 -0.49 12.47
N LEU A 5 0.82 -0.78 13.77
CA LEU A 5 -0.01 -0.13 14.78
C LEU A 5 0.39 1.34 14.97
N ILE A 6 1.70 1.61 15.03
CA ILE A 6 2.21 2.99 15.06
C ILE A 6 1.72 3.76 13.83
N GLN A 7 1.76 3.15 12.64
CA GLN A 7 1.24 3.77 11.43
C GLN A 7 -0.25 4.11 11.50
N LEU A 8 -1.08 3.21 12.03
CA LEU A 8 -2.51 3.44 12.21
C LEU A 8 -2.77 4.61 13.17
N ILE A 9 -2.07 4.63 14.32
CA ILE A 9 -2.21 5.68 15.32
C ILE A 9 -1.76 7.03 14.75
N MET A 10 -0.60 7.08 14.09
CA MET A 10 -0.11 8.30 13.43
C MET A 10 -1.12 8.79 12.38
N GLY A 11 -1.65 7.88 11.55
CA GLY A 11 -2.67 8.22 10.55
C GLY A 11 -3.95 8.82 11.15
N ALA A 12 -4.39 8.31 12.31
CA ALA A 12 -5.54 8.83 13.04
C ALA A 12 -5.25 10.21 13.65
N LEU A 13 -4.03 10.42 14.15
CA LEU A 13 -3.57 11.68 14.75
C LEU A 13 -2.99 12.66 13.72
N ARG A 14 -3.40 12.55 12.45
CA ARG A 14 -2.85 13.35 11.35
C ARG A 14 -3.02 14.86 11.61
N PRO A 15 -1.94 15.67 11.57
CA PRO A 15 -2.04 17.12 11.71
C PRO A 15 -2.83 17.80 10.59
N ALA A 16 -3.42 18.96 10.89
CA ALA A 16 -4.14 19.78 9.92
C ALA A 16 -3.27 20.16 8.69
N PRO A 17 -3.88 20.37 7.50
CA PRO A 17 -3.16 20.57 6.23
C PRO A 17 -2.10 21.68 6.26
N ASP A 18 -2.36 22.75 7.01
CA ASP A 18 -1.54 23.97 7.07
C ASP A 18 -0.57 23.98 8.26
N SER A 19 -0.51 22.89 9.04
CA SER A 19 0.37 22.82 10.21
C SER A 19 1.84 22.63 9.80
N PRO A 20 2.80 23.38 10.39
CA PRO A 20 4.22 23.18 10.13
C PRO A 20 4.72 21.79 10.58
N ARG A 21 4.01 21.15 11.52
CA ARG A 21 4.30 19.79 12.00
C ARG A 21 4.00 18.71 10.94
N ARG A 22 3.26 19.05 9.88
CA ARG A 22 2.85 18.11 8.83
C ARG A 22 4.04 17.62 7.99
N ILE A 23 5.10 18.39 7.88
CA ILE A 23 6.34 17.99 7.21
C ILE A 23 6.98 16.82 7.96
N ILE A 24 7.17 16.98 9.28
CA ILE A 24 7.72 15.93 10.15
C ILE A 24 6.82 14.70 10.13
N PHE A 25 5.51 14.90 10.24
CA PHE A 25 4.52 13.82 10.12
C PHE A 25 4.67 13.05 8.81
N ASN A 26 4.73 13.72 7.66
CA ASN A 26 4.83 13.05 6.36
C ASN A 26 6.11 12.20 6.26
N TRP A 27 7.25 12.72 6.73
CA TRP A 27 8.50 11.95 6.77
C TRP A 27 8.39 10.73 7.68
N MET A 28 7.92 10.91 8.91
CA MET A 28 7.77 9.81 9.88
C MET A 28 6.78 8.75 9.39
N HIS A 29 5.65 9.18 8.83
CA HIS A 29 4.62 8.30 8.26
C HIS A 29 5.17 7.51 7.08
N LEU A 30 5.92 8.16 6.18
CA LEU A 30 6.56 7.52 5.03
C LEU A 30 7.60 6.49 5.48
N VAL A 31 8.56 6.90 6.31
CA VAL A 31 9.66 6.02 6.78
C VAL A 31 9.13 4.81 7.52
N THR A 32 8.20 5.03 8.47
CA THR A 32 7.62 3.94 9.27
C THR A 32 6.81 2.98 8.40
N GLY A 33 6.05 3.52 7.43
CA GLY A 33 5.30 2.71 6.47
C GLY A 33 6.21 1.84 5.60
N THR A 34 7.24 2.44 5.01
CA THR A 34 8.20 1.72 4.16
C THR A 34 8.99 0.67 4.95
N ALA A 35 9.49 1.02 6.15
CA ALA A 35 10.19 0.06 7.01
C ALA A 35 9.29 -1.12 7.40
N GLY A 36 8.04 -0.85 7.77
CA GLY A 36 7.06 -1.88 8.09
C GLY A 36 6.79 -2.83 6.92
N GLN A 37 6.72 -2.31 5.70
CA GLN A 37 6.53 -3.12 4.50
C GLN A 37 7.74 -3.99 4.17
N VAL A 38 8.96 -3.41 4.20
CA VAL A 38 10.20 -4.16 3.93
C VAL A 38 10.35 -5.30 4.94
N LEU A 39 10.10 -5.02 6.22
CA LEU A 39 10.11 -6.04 7.26
C LEU A 39 9.02 -7.09 7.05
N ALA A 40 7.82 -6.72 6.61
CA ALA A 40 6.76 -7.68 6.31
C ALA A 40 7.18 -8.64 5.20
N VAL A 41 7.76 -8.12 4.10
CA VAL A 41 8.30 -8.96 3.02
C VAL A 41 9.39 -9.87 3.57
N ALA A 42 10.38 -9.34 4.28
CA ALA A 42 11.45 -10.15 4.86
C ALA A 42 10.91 -11.26 5.77
N CYS A 43 9.94 -10.94 6.65
CA CYS A 43 9.31 -11.91 7.55
C CYS A 43 8.57 -13.02 6.80
N VAL A 44 7.88 -12.71 5.69
CA VAL A 44 7.18 -13.73 4.89
C VAL A 44 8.17 -14.73 4.29
N PHE A 45 9.29 -14.25 3.73
CA PHE A 45 10.32 -15.12 3.16
C PHE A 45 11.08 -15.91 4.22
N LEU A 46 11.42 -15.27 5.35
CA LEU A 46 12.05 -15.95 6.49
C LEU A 46 11.13 -17.00 7.10
N GLY A 47 9.82 -16.73 7.18
CA GLY A 47 8.81 -17.65 7.69
C GLY A 47 8.76 -18.95 6.89
N VAL A 48 8.83 -18.87 5.56
CA VAL A 48 8.89 -20.06 4.69
C VAL A 48 10.20 -20.84 4.83
N SER A 49 11.30 -20.18 5.19
CA SER A 49 12.58 -20.85 5.45
C SER A 49 12.70 -21.50 6.83
N GLN A 50 11.69 -21.36 7.70
CA GLN A 50 11.70 -21.98 9.03
C GLN A 50 11.43 -23.48 8.95
N GLN A 51 12.22 -24.28 9.67
CA GLN A 51 12.08 -25.75 9.77
C GLN A 51 10.72 -26.22 10.30
N ALA A 52 9.91 -25.33 10.88
CA ALA A 52 8.58 -25.64 11.39
C ALA A 52 7.51 -25.77 10.29
N LEU A 53 7.76 -25.25 9.08
CA LEU A 53 6.83 -25.37 7.96
C LEU A 53 7.27 -26.50 7.01
N LEU A 54 6.57 -27.63 7.09
CA LEU A 54 6.62 -28.66 6.04
C LEU A 54 5.83 -28.12 4.86
N LEU A 55 6.50 -27.46 3.92
CA LEU A 55 5.87 -26.89 2.72
C LEU A 55 6.06 -27.84 1.52
N PRO A 56 5.05 -28.03 0.65
CA PRO A 56 5.23 -28.83 -0.54
C PRO A 56 6.21 -28.15 -1.49
N SER A 57 7.15 -28.95 -2.03
CA SER A 57 8.47 -28.54 -2.51
C SER A 57 8.55 -27.68 -3.80
N PRO A 58 7.46 -27.31 -4.52
CA PRO A 58 7.58 -26.20 -5.49
C PRO A 58 6.47 -25.13 -5.44
N SER A 59 5.27 -25.43 -4.94
CA SER A 59 4.10 -24.53 -5.04
C SER A 59 4.19 -23.33 -4.11
N SER A 60 4.85 -23.50 -2.97
CA SER A 60 4.96 -22.50 -1.90
C SER A 60 5.74 -21.24 -2.29
N PRO A 61 6.96 -21.33 -2.84
CA PRO A 61 7.68 -20.14 -3.31
C PRO A 61 6.99 -19.44 -4.49
N ALA A 62 6.23 -20.17 -5.32
CA ALA A 62 5.50 -19.59 -6.44
C ALA A 62 4.35 -18.68 -5.97
N VAL A 63 3.57 -19.11 -4.98
CA VAL A 63 2.50 -18.28 -4.37
C VAL A 63 3.07 -17.01 -3.73
N LEU A 64 4.22 -17.12 -3.06
CA LEU A 64 4.92 -15.98 -2.48
C LEU A 64 5.44 -14.99 -3.52
N ALA A 65 6.06 -15.51 -4.60
CA ALA A 65 6.53 -14.69 -5.70
C ALA A 65 5.38 -13.94 -6.40
N ALA A 66 4.24 -14.61 -6.59
CA ALA A 66 3.03 -14.00 -7.13
C ALA A 66 2.47 -12.91 -6.20
N TRP A 67 2.44 -13.16 -4.88
CA TRP A 67 2.03 -12.15 -3.89
C TRP A 67 2.97 -10.94 -3.85
N LEU A 68 4.28 -11.16 -3.97
CA LEU A 68 5.24 -10.06 -4.11
C LEU A 68 4.98 -9.23 -5.36
N LEU A 69 4.80 -9.89 -6.50
CA LEU A 69 4.53 -9.21 -7.77
C LEU A 69 3.23 -8.39 -7.68
N TRP A 70 2.18 -8.95 -7.08
CA TRP A 70 0.92 -8.26 -6.79
C TRP A 70 1.14 -7.00 -5.94
N THR A 71 1.91 -7.13 -4.87
CA THR A 71 2.20 -6.01 -3.95
C THR A 71 3.01 -4.91 -4.66
N LEU A 72 4.00 -5.28 -5.47
CA LEU A 72 4.77 -4.35 -6.30
C LEU A 72 3.89 -3.65 -7.35
N LEU A 73 2.98 -4.39 -8.00
CA LEU A 73 2.06 -3.83 -8.99
C LEU A 73 1.12 -2.81 -8.36
N ALA A 74 0.57 -3.11 -7.17
CA ALA A 74 -0.26 -2.16 -6.43
C ALA A 74 0.50 -0.89 -6.06
N HIS A 75 1.77 -1.02 -5.67
CA HIS A 75 2.64 0.10 -5.33
C HIS A 75 2.94 0.96 -6.56
N LEU A 76 3.25 0.33 -7.69
CA LEU A 76 3.46 1.01 -8.96
C LEU A 76 2.20 1.75 -9.41
N LEU A 77 1.03 1.10 -9.32
CA LEU A 77 -0.24 1.70 -9.68
C LEU A 77 -0.54 2.96 -8.84
N LEU A 78 -0.35 2.89 -7.53
CA LEU A 78 -0.52 4.03 -6.63
C LEU A 78 0.49 5.14 -6.92
N HIS A 79 1.73 4.79 -7.29
CA HIS A 79 2.76 5.75 -7.65
C HIS A 79 2.43 6.46 -8.96
N ILE A 80 2.06 5.72 -10.02
CA ILE A 80 1.61 6.27 -11.29
C ILE A 80 0.42 7.21 -11.07
N HIS A 81 -0.60 6.76 -10.33
CA HIS A 81 -1.76 7.58 -10.01
C HIS A 81 -1.38 8.88 -9.28
N SER A 82 -0.44 8.80 -8.33
CA SER A 82 0.06 9.99 -7.62
C SER A 82 0.84 10.94 -8.53
N CYS A 83 1.63 10.41 -9.47
CA CYS A 83 2.38 11.19 -10.46
C CYS A 83 1.47 11.87 -11.49
N THR A 84 0.48 11.15 -12.03
CA THR A 84 -0.53 11.71 -12.95
C THR A 84 -1.29 12.84 -12.27
N LEU A 85 -1.70 12.64 -11.02
CA LEU A 85 -2.34 13.68 -10.21
C LEU A 85 -1.48 14.94 -10.01
N ARG A 86 -0.18 14.75 -9.83
CA ARG A 86 0.76 15.87 -9.67
C ARG A 86 0.97 16.63 -10.99
N ARG A 87 1.02 15.93 -12.12
CA ARG A 87 1.12 16.55 -13.47
C ARG A 87 -0.13 17.34 -13.80
N GLU A 88 -1.31 16.77 -13.55
CA GLU A 88 -2.59 17.45 -13.80
C GLU A 88 -2.74 18.72 -12.94
N GLY A 89 -2.23 18.72 -11.71
CA GLY A 89 -2.18 19.92 -10.86
C GLY A 89 -1.25 21.00 -11.40
N SER A 90 -0.05 20.63 -11.87
CA SER A 90 0.96 21.56 -12.40
C SER A 90 0.53 22.23 -13.71
N ASP A 91 -0.15 21.51 -14.61
CA ASP A 91 -0.67 22.10 -15.87
C ASP A 91 -1.88 23.02 -15.62
N ARG A 92 -2.68 22.74 -14.58
CA ARG A 92 -3.87 23.54 -14.22
C ARG A 92 -3.54 24.87 -13.54
N GLU A 93 -2.43 24.95 -12.81
CA GLU A 93 -1.98 26.18 -12.16
C GLU A 93 -1.62 27.29 -13.17
N HIS A 94 -1.29 26.95 -14.41
CA HIS A 94 -1.00 27.93 -15.48
C HIS A 94 -2.23 28.45 -16.24
N ILE A 95 -3.40 27.80 -16.16
CA ILE A 95 -4.56 28.14 -17.01
C ILE A 95 -5.79 28.62 -16.20
N CYS A 96 -5.88 28.33 -14.88
CA CYS A 96 -7.19 28.33 -14.22
C CYS A 96 -7.21 28.82 -12.76
N SER A 97 -6.68 30.01 -12.47
CA SER A 97 -6.83 30.62 -11.13
C SER A 97 -8.28 31.05 -10.80
N ALA A 98 -9.18 31.18 -11.79
CA ALA A 98 -10.53 31.72 -11.58
C ALA A 98 -11.68 30.67 -11.47
N GLN A 99 -11.50 29.42 -11.94
CA GLN A 99 -12.61 28.45 -12.07
C GLN A 99 -12.43 27.12 -11.30
N SER A 100 -11.21 26.85 -10.82
CA SER A 100 -10.75 25.53 -10.34
C SER A 100 -11.41 25.01 -9.04
N TRP A 101 -11.86 25.89 -8.14
CA TRP A 101 -12.31 25.47 -6.80
C TRP A 101 -13.69 24.76 -6.74
N ARG A 102 -14.48 24.76 -7.82
CA ARG A 102 -15.91 24.38 -7.72
C ARG A 102 -16.30 22.98 -8.22
N GLN A 103 -15.44 22.21 -8.88
CA GLN A 103 -15.88 20.98 -9.58
C GLN A 103 -15.04 19.69 -9.41
N GLN A 104 -14.04 19.65 -8.51
CA GLN A 104 -13.21 18.45 -8.30
C GLN A 104 -13.44 17.59 -7.01
N PRO A 105 -14.66 17.33 -6.47
CA PRO A 105 -14.77 16.49 -5.26
C PRO A 105 -15.07 14.99 -5.47
N GLU A 106 -15.87 14.59 -6.48
CA GLU A 106 -16.55 13.27 -6.44
C GLU A 106 -15.76 12.13 -7.12
N GLU A 107 -15.26 12.32 -8.35
CA GLU A 107 -14.72 11.23 -9.17
C GLU A 107 -13.38 10.66 -8.65
N LYS A 108 -12.52 11.54 -8.12
CA LYS A 108 -11.18 11.22 -7.60
C LYS A 108 -11.18 10.39 -6.31
N SER A 109 -12.27 10.45 -5.54
CA SER A 109 -12.47 9.64 -4.34
C SER A 109 -12.76 8.18 -4.69
N ASN A 110 -13.54 7.96 -5.76
CA ASN A 110 -14.01 6.64 -6.14
C ASN A 110 -12.90 5.75 -6.69
N ILE A 111 -11.97 6.27 -7.49
CA ILE A 111 -10.82 5.50 -8.00
C ILE A 111 -9.95 4.96 -6.86
N LYS A 112 -9.63 5.80 -5.86
CA LYS A 112 -8.83 5.38 -4.71
C LYS A 112 -9.52 4.29 -3.90
N LYS A 113 -10.84 4.39 -3.72
CA LYS A 113 -11.65 3.36 -3.04
C LYS A 113 -11.64 2.05 -3.82
N ILE A 114 -11.82 2.09 -5.15
CA ILE A 114 -11.80 0.90 -6.01
C ILE A 114 -10.44 0.21 -5.93
N VAL A 115 -9.33 0.94 -6.09
CA VAL A 115 -7.97 0.39 -5.99
C VAL A 115 -7.75 -0.25 -4.62
N PHE A 116 -8.21 0.38 -3.54
CA PHE A 116 -8.12 -0.17 -2.20
C PHE A 116 -8.91 -1.48 -2.03
N VAL A 117 -10.16 -1.53 -2.54
CA VAL A 117 -10.99 -2.74 -2.49
C VAL A 117 -10.35 -3.89 -3.28
N VAL A 118 -9.87 -3.61 -4.50
CA VAL A 118 -9.16 -4.61 -5.32
C VAL A 118 -7.92 -5.12 -4.61
N PHE A 119 -7.14 -4.22 -4.01
CA PHE A 119 -5.94 -4.60 -3.25
C PHE A 119 -6.29 -5.51 -2.06
N LEU A 120 -7.35 -5.19 -1.30
CA LEU A 120 -7.80 -6.03 -0.19
C LEU A 120 -8.26 -7.41 -0.66
N LEU A 121 -9.07 -7.47 -1.72
CA LEU A 121 -9.54 -8.74 -2.28
C LEU A 121 -8.37 -9.63 -2.75
N GLY A 122 -7.39 -9.04 -3.45
CA GLY A 122 -6.20 -9.76 -3.89
C GLY A 122 -5.38 -10.30 -2.71
N ASN A 123 -5.13 -9.48 -1.67
CA ASN A 123 -4.40 -9.94 -0.49
C ASN A 123 -5.14 -11.06 0.25
N THR A 124 -6.47 -10.98 0.38
CA THR A 124 -7.27 -12.06 0.97
C THR A 124 -7.19 -13.34 0.16
N ALA A 125 -7.25 -13.26 -1.18
CA ALA A 125 -7.10 -14.43 -2.04
C ALA A 125 -5.72 -15.09 -1.91
N PHE A 126 -4.64 -14.32 -1.91
CA PHE A 126 -3.28 -14.84 -1.69
C PHE A 126 -3.11 -15.43 -0.29
N LEU A 127 -3.69 -14.82 0.74
CA LEU A 127 -3.66 -15.35 2.10
C LEU A 127 -4.36 -16.71 2.20
N VAL A 128 -5.56 -16.83 1.61
CA VAL A 128 -6.29 -18.10 1.55
C VAL A 128 -5.46 -19.14 0.80
N ALA A 129 -4.90 -18.80 -0.37
CA ALA A 129 -4.06 -19.71 -1.14
C ALA A 129 -2.82 -20.19 -0.38
N PHE A 130 -2.20 -19.32 0.42
CA PHE A 130 -1.06 -19.66 1.25
C PHE A 130 -1.45 -20.63 2.38
N ILE A 131 -2.56 -20.34 3.08
CA ILE A 131 -3.10 -21.21 4.13
C ILE A 131 -3.49 -22.58 3.57
N THR A 132 -4.16 -22.64 2.42
CA THR A 132 -4.53 -23.90 1.79
C THR A 132 -3.31 -24.71 1.35
N THR A 133 -2.24 -24.05 0.90
CA THR A 133 -0.99 -24.72 0.52
C THR A 133 -0.32 -25.36 1.74
N ILE A 134 -0.29 -24.65 2.88
CA ILE A 134 0.22 -25.20 4.15
C ILE A 134 -0.65 -26.34 4.65
N ALA A 135 -1.98 -26.17 4.64
CA ALA A 135 -2.93 -27.16 5.13
C ALA A 135 -3.02 -28.43 4.27
N SER A 136 -2.49 -28.38 3.03
CA SER A 136 -2.44 -29.52 2.11
C SER A 136 -1.22 -30.43 2.31
N VAL A 137 -0.33 -30.09 3.25
CA VAL A 137 0.80 -30.93 3.68
C VAL A 137 0.44 -31.71 4.93
#